data_AF-A0A1G3M330-F1
#
_entry.id   AF-A0A1G3M330-F1
#
_cell.length_a   1.000
_cell.length_b   1.000
_cell.length_c   1.000
_cell.angle_alpha   90.00
_cell.angle_beta   90.00
_cell.angle_gamma   90.00
#
_symmetry.space_group_name_H-M   'P 1'
#
loop_
_entity.id
_entity.type
_entity.pdbx_description
1 polymer ?
#
loop_
_entity_poly.entity_id
_entity_poly.type
_entity_poly.pdbx_seq_one_letter_code
_entity_poly.pdbx_strand_id
1 'polypeptide(L)' 'MRKPVVGTFLTLDGVEIMTEWTDRAGAFLFGRKTYEIFAGSWPKSTDPTDKIAMALNTRPKFVASRTLDKVSWSNSIFDC' A
#
# COMPACT_ATOMS: atom_id res chain seq x y z
N MET A 1 25.90 18.04 -12.03
CA MET A 1 25.39 17.83 -13.40
C MET A 1 24.11 17.01 -13.31
N ARG A 2 22.96 17.67 -13.10
CA ARG A 2 21.62 17.02 -13.09
C ARG A 2 21.23 16.78 -14.55
N LYS A 3 21.08 15.52 -14.96
CA LYS A 3 20.62 15.17 -16.32
C LYS A 3 19.13 15.53 -16.48
N PRO A 4 18.70 15.88 -17.70
CA PRO A 4 17.38 16.44 -17.95
C PRO A 4 16.29 15.37 -17.82
N VAL A 5 15.25 15.66 -17.06
CA VAL A 5 14.00 14.88 -17.01
C VAL A 5 13.04 15.41 -18.07
N VAL A 6 13.38 15.17 -19.34
CA VAL A 6 12.47 15.37 -20.48
C VAL A 6 12.43 14.04 -21.23
N GLY A 7 11.44 13.21 -20.90
CA GLY A 7 11.31 11.85 -21.43
C GLY A 7 10.07 11.16 -20.91
N THR A 8 8.92 11.84 -21.04
CA THR A 8 7.61 11.31 -20.68
C THR A 8 7.05 10.43 -21.80
N PHE A 9 6.17 9.50 -21.41
CA PHE A 9 5.11 8.86 -22.22
C PHE A 9 5.51 7.61 -23.04
N LEU A 10 5.49 6.42 -22.41
CA LEU A 10 4.39 5.43 -22.60
C LEU A 10 4.71 3.94 -22.32
N THR A 11 5.92 3.51 -21.95
CA THR A 11 6.16 2.03 -21.84
C THR A 11 7.11 1.56 -20.73
N LEU A 12 7.08 2.13 -19.51
CA LEU A 12 7.79 1.54 -18.36
C LEU A 12 6.85 1.44 -17.14
N ASP A 13 6.21 0.27 -17.09
CA ASP A 13 5.89 -0.55 -15.93
C ASP A 13 5.23 0.16 -14.74
N GLY A 14 3.89 0.21 -14.74
CA GLY A 14 3.11 0.73 -13.61
C GLY A 14 3.45 0.08 -12.25
N VAL A 15 4.06 -1.11 -12.26
CA VAL A 15 4.60 -1.76 -11.06
C VAL A 15 5.79 -0.99 -10.47
N GLU A 16 6.66 -0.40 -11.27
CA GLU A 16 7.83 0.36 -10.82
C GLU A 16 7.40 1.64 -10.08
N ILE A 17 6.48 2.40 -10.67
CA ILE A 17 5.93 3.62 -10.06
C ILE A 17 5.20 3.30 -8.76
N MET A 18 4.37 2.24 -8.76
CA MET A 18 3.65 1.81 -7.56
C MET A 18 4.60 1.35 -6.47
N THR A 19 5.70 0.69 -6.83
CA THR A 19 6.75 0.29 -5.89
C THR A 19 7.42 1.53 -5.29
N GLU A 20 7.76 2.54 -6.08
CA GLU A 20 8.36 3.78 -5.56
C GLU A 20 7.43 4.50 -4.55
N TRP A 21 6.14 4.63 -4.89
CA TRP A 21 5.18 5.32 -4.03
C TRP A 21 4.91 4.56 -2.74
N THR A 22 4.69 3.24 -2.83
CA THR A 22 4.47 2.40 -1.65
C THR A 22 5.70 2.33 -0.78
N ASP A 23 6.92 2.37 -1.36
CA ASP A 23 8.16 2.37 -0.60
C ASP A 23 8.42 3.71 0.11
N ARG A 24 7.93 4.83 -0.42
CA ARG A 24 8.05 6.15 0.24
C ARG A 24 6.95 6.44 1.27
N ALA A 25 5.83 5.72 1.23
CA ALA A 25 4.68 5.98 2.09
C ALA A 25 4.91 5.57 3.55
N GLY A 26 4.89 6.51 4.50
CA GLY A 26 5.08 6.19 5.93
C GLY A 26 3.92 5.40 6.57
N ALA A 27 2.71 5.53 6.01
CA ALA A 27 1.52 4.79 6.42
C ALA A 27 0.52 4.74 5.26
N PHE A 28 -0.44 3.82 5.35
CA PHE A 28 -1.53 3.71 4.38
C PHE A 28 -2.87 4.09 5.03
N LEU A 29 -3.72 4.78 4.29
CA LEU A 29 -5.08 5.09 4.70
C LEU A 29 -6.04 4.34 3.78
N PHE A 30 -6.93 3.54 4.38
CA PHE A 30 -7.94 2.78 3.68
C PHE A 30 -9.35 3.15 4.14
N GLY A 31 -10.29 3.16 3.20
CA GLY A 31 -11.70 3.10 3.53
C GLY A 31 -12.13 1.66 3.83
N ARG A 32 -13.29 1.49 4.45
CA ARG A 32 -13.85 0.17 4.85
C ARG A 32 -13.74 -0.91 3.77
N LYS A 33 -14.34 -0.68 2.58
CA LYS A 33 -14.43 -1.69 1.51
C LYS A 33 -13.06 -2.08 0.98
N THR A 34 -12.18 -1.11 0.77
CA THR A 34 -10.82 -1.36 0.28
C THR A 34 -10.04 -2.16 1.30
N TYR A 35 -10.16 -1.82 2.59
CA TYR A 35 -9.53 -2.55 3.67
C TYR A 35 -9.99 -4.01 3.71
N GLU A 36 -11.29 -4.29 3.62
CA GLU A 36 -11.83 -5.65 3.63
C GLU A 36 -11.28 -6.50 2.47
N ILE A 37 -11.25 -5.94 1.26
CA ILE A 37 -10.69 -6.62 0.08
C ILE A 37 -9.19 -6.87 0.26
N PHE A 38 -8.46 -5.87 0.76
CA PHE A 38 -7.02 -5.95 0.89
C PHE A 38 -6.60 -6.92 2.01
N ALA A 39 -7.30 -6.89 3.14
CA ALA A 39 -7.09 -7.81 4.25
C ALA A 39 -7.33 -9.28 3.86
N GLY A 40 -8.16 -9.56 2.85
CA GLY A 40 -8.39 -10.93 2.36
C GLY A 40 -7.26 -11.50 1.49
N SER A 41 -6.43 -10.63 0.91
CA SER A 41 -5.47 -10.98 -0.15
C SER A 41 -4.02 -10.75 0.25
N TRP A 42 -3.67 -9.54 0.73
CA TRP A 42 -2.28 -9.15 0.98
C TRP A 42 -1.57 -9.87 2.13
N PRO A 43 -2.23 -10.33 3.21
CA PRO A 43 -1.58 -11.17 4.22
C PRO A 43 -1.04 -12.50 3.66
N LYS A 44 -1.56 -12.95 2.51
CA LYS A 44 -1.12 -14.20 1.86
C LYS A 44 0.06 -13.97 0.92
N SER A 45 0.31 -12.72 0.50
CA SER A 45 1.49 -12.38 -0.29
C SER A 45 2.71 -12.30 0.63
N THR A 46 3.50 -13.36 0.63
CA THR A 46 4.67 -13.56 1.49
C THR A 46 5.99 -13.60 0.71
N ASP A 47 5.94 -13.33 -0.59
CA ASP A 47 7.13 -13.26 -1.43
C ASP A 47 8.03 -12.09 -0.96
N PRO A 48 9.26 -12.37 -0.50
CA PRO A 48 10.17 -11.33 -0.04
C PRO A 48 10.70 -10.43 -1.17
N THR A 49 10.48 -10.81 -2.43
CA THR A 49 10.83 -9.98 -3.59
C THR A 49 9.73 -8.98 -3.97
N ASP A 50 8.50 -9.18 -3.46
CA ASP A 50 7.39 -8.25 -3.64
C ASP A 50 7.49 -7.09 -2.64
N LYS A 51 8.16 -6.04 -3.08
CA LYS A 51 8.35 -4.80 -2.31
C LYS A 51 7.02 -4.14 -1.93
N ILE A 52 5.98 -4.27 -2.75
CA ILE A 52 4.66 -3.68 -2.49
C ILE A 52 3.99 -4.44 -1.35
N ALA A 53 3.98 -5.78 -1.41
CA ALA A 53 3.44 -6.61 -0.33
C ALA A 53 4.21 -6.39 0.99
N MET A 54 5.53 -6.29 0.93
CA MET A 54 6.35 -5.97 2.11
C MET A 54 5.95 -4.62 2.72
N ALA A 55 5.83 -3.56 1.93
CA ALA A 55 5.43 -2.26 2.43
C ALA A 55 4.03 -2.30 3.06
N LEU A 56 3.05 -2.94 2.40
CA LEU A 56 1.67 -3.05 2.88
C LEU A 56 1.56 -3.86 4.18
N ASN A 57 2.33 -4.92 4.33
CA ASN A 57 2.28 -5.79 5.52
C ASN A 57 3.03 -5.21 6.73
N THR A 58 4.10 -4.45 6.50
CA THR A 58 4.95 -3.92 7.59
C THR A 58 4.51 -2.57 8.12
N ARG A 59 3.92 -1.71 7.30
CA ARG A 59 3.66 -0.31 7.66
C ARG A 59 2.32 -0.11 8.38
N PRO A 60 2.19 0.96 9.18
CA PRO A 60 0.93 1.36 9.79
C PRO A 60 -0.17 1.55 8.74
N LYS A 61 -1.36 1.06 9.05
CA LYS A 61 -2.57 1.19 8.23
C LYS A 61 -3.65 1.84 9.07
N PHE A 62 -4.23 2.91 8.57
CA PHE A 62 -5.36 3.60 9.18
C PHE A 62 -6.61 3.23 8.41
N VAL A 63 -7.68 2.87 9.12
CA VAL A 63 -8.96 2.54 8.48
C VAL A 63 -9.99 3.56 8.92
N ALA A 64 -10.34 4.48 8.02
CA ALA A 64 -11.40 5.46 8.25
C ALA A 64 -12.75 4.81 7.93
N SER A 65 -13.49 4.44 8.97
CA SER A 65 -14.83 3.85 8.84
C SER A 65 -15.67 4.16 10.07
N ARG A 66 -16.96 4.43 9.87
CA ARG A 66 -17.92 4.63 10.98
C ARG A 66 -18.62 3.35 11.45
N THR A 67 -18.36 2.23 10.77
CA THR A 67 -19.14 0.99 10.93
C THR A 67 -18.26 -0.26 11.04
N LEU A 68 -16.94 -0.10 11.11
CA LEU A 68 -16.01 -1.23 11.13
C LEU A 68 -15.57 -1.45 12.58
N ASP A 69 -16.10 -2.47 13.24
CA ASP A 69 -15.85 -2.65 14.68
C ASP A 69 -14.48 -3.28 14.98
N LYS A 70 -13.87 -3.97 14.01
CA LYS A 70 -12.60 -4.69 14.18
C LYS A 70 -11.75 -4.66 12.92
N VAL A 71 -10.44 -4.53 13.13
CA VAL A 71 -9.41 -4.69 12.09
C VAL A 71 -8.59 -5.94 12.39
N SER A 72 -8.54 -6.87 11.43
CA SER A 72 -7.84 -8.17 11.55
C SER A 72 -6.45 -8.22 10.90
N TRP A 73 -6.08 -7.24 10.08
CA TRP A 73 -4.81 -7.20 9.37
C TRP A 73 -3.75 -6.48 10.22
N SER A 74 -2.57 -7.09 10.38
CA SER A 74 -1.46 -6.59 11.19
C SER A 74 -1.14 -5.12 10.93
N ASN A 75 -0.83 -4.36 11.99
CA ASN A 75 -0.52 -2.93 11.95
C ASN A 75 -1.67 -2.03 11.49
N SER A 76 -2.92 -2.51 11.58
CA SER A 76 -4.10 -1.69 11.29
C SER A 76 -4.64 -1.04 12.56
N ILE A 77 -4.87 0.25 12.50
CA ILE A 77 -5.47 1.07 13.54
C ILE A 77 -6.83 1.54 13.01
N PHE A 78 -7.86 1.32 13.81
CA PHE A 78 -9.16 1.89 13.55
C PHE A 78 -9.16 3.33 14.03
N ASP A 79 -9.47 4.27 13.13
CA ASP A 79 -9.60 5.69 13.45
C ASP A 79 -11.09 6.07 13.26
N CYS A 80 -11.70 6.54 14.35
CA CYS A 80 -13.15 6.70 14.52
C CYS A 80 -13.65 8.09 14.14
#